data_AF-A0A3A5VF63-F1
#
_entry.id   AF-A0A3A5VF63-F1
#
_cell.length_a   1.000
_cell.length_b   1.000
_cell.length_c   1.000
_cell.angle_alpha   90.00
_cell.angle_beta   90.00
_cell.angle_gamma   90.00
#
_symmetry.space_group_name_H-M   'P 1'
#
loop_
_entity.id
_entity.type
_entity.pdbx_description
1 polymer ?
#
loop_
_entity_poly.entity_id
_entity_poly.type
_entity_poly.pdbx_seq_one_letter_code
_entity_poly.pdbx_strand_id
1 'polypeptide(L)'
;YFTASNGACPEDTGFAIQGWTNVRFDNQNMILNESSAIAMGNYFFTSPEGNEVKVEFTFGYLLDSTGALRIHLHHSSLPASSNS
;
A
#
# COMPACT_ATOMS: atom_id res chain seq x y z
N TYR A 1 3.16 9.61 -2.80
CA TYR A 1 4.35 9.26 -2.00
C TYR A 1 3.86 8.86 -0.61
N PHE A 2 4.15 7.62 -0.17
CA PHE A 2 3.69 7.05 1.11
C PHE A 2 4.85 7.10 2.11
N THR A 3 5.06 8.22 2.78
CA THR A 3 5.98 8.31 3.91
C THR A 3 5.21 8.19 5.21
N ALA A 4 5.64 7.28 6.06
CA ALA A 4 5.41 7.36 7.49
C ALA A 4 6.54 8.22 8.07
N SER A 5 6.16 9.26 8.79
CA SER A 5 7.02 10.29 9.34
C SER A 5 8.22 9.70 10.09
N ASN A 6 9.42 9.93 9.57
CA ASN A 6 10.66 9.74 10.32
C ASN A 6 11.01 10.99 11.18
N GLY A 7 10.06 11.92 11.35
CA GLY A 7 10.28 13.17 12.08
C GLY A 7 11.29 14.13 11.43
N ALA A 8 11.75 13.87 10.20
CA ALA A 8 12.78 14.69 9.54
C ALA A 8 12.22 15.86 8.71
N CYS A 9 10.91 15.88 8.43
CA CYS A 9 10.29 16.88 7.55
C CYS A 9 8.99 17.44 8.15
N PRO A 10 8.95 18.73 8.54
CA PRO A 10 7.74 19.42 9.00
C PRO A 10 6.61 19.53 7.95
N GLU A 11 6.94 19.35 6.67
CA GLU A 11 6.00 19.36 5.54
C GLU A 11 5.41 17.97 5.21
N ASP A 12 5.72 16.94 6.00
CA ASP A 12 5.22 15.58 5.78
C ASP A 12 3.72 15.52 6.11
N THR A 13 2.90 16.01 5.20
CA THR A 13 1.43 15.81 5.11
C THR A 13 1.13 14.51 4.36
N GLY A 14 2.07 13.55 4.43
CA GLY A 14 2.07 12.33 3.65
C GLY A 14 0.80 11.52 3.85
N PHE A 15 0.41 10.78 2.81
CA PHE A 15 -0.81 9.98 2.80
C PHE A 15 -0.95 9.09 4.04
N ALA A 16 0.16 8.57 4.58
CA ALA A 16 0.13 7.65 5.73
C ALA A 16 -0.36 8.29 7.04
N ILE A 17 -0.33 9.62 7.18
CA ILE A 17 -0.66 10.32 8.44
C ILE A 17 -2.02 11.01 8.44
N GLN A 18 -2.89 10.75 7.45
CA GLN A 18 -4.21 11.39 7.34
C GLN A 18 -5.29 10.86 8.30
N GLY A 19 -4.92 10.06 9.31
CA GLY A 19 -5.85 9.60 10.34
C GLY A 19 -6.92 8.63 9.83
N TRP A 20 -6.56 7.78 8.87
CA TRP A 20 -7.47 6.79 8.30
C TRP A 20 -8.11 5.89 9.36
N THR A 21 -9.42 5.74 9.28
CA THR A 21 -10.21 4.97 10.26
C THR A 21 -10.38 3.52 9.86
N ASN A 22 -10.26 3.21 8.56
CA ASN A 22 -10.35 1.86 8.04
C ASN A 22 -9.50 1.70 6.77
N VAL A 23 -9.06 0.47 6.52
CA VAL A 23 -8.41 0.05 5.29
C VAL A 23 -9.00 -1.28 4.85
N ARG A 24 -9.48 -1.34 3.60
CA ARG A 24 -9.92 -2.60 2.97
C ARG A 24 -9.10 -2.91 1.74
N PHE A 25 -8.77 -4.19 1.57
CA PHE A 25 -8.00 -4.67 0.42
C PHE A 25 -8.93 -5.32 -0.59
N ASP A 26 -8.70 -5.02 -1.85
CA ASP A 26 -9.32 -5.63 -3.02
C ASP A 26 -8.20 -6.16 -3.92
N ASN A 27 -7.82 -7.41 -3.65
CA ASN A 27 -6.72 -8.08 -4.34
C ASN A 27 -7.17 -8.50 -5.74
N GLN A 28 -6.50 -7.99 -6.77
CA GLN A 28 -6.88 -8.24 -8.16
C GLN A 28 -6.12 -9.43 -8.73
N ASN A 29 -4.85 -9.59 -8.38
CA ASN A 29 -4.07 -10.72 -8.83
C ASN A 29 -2.92 -11.05 -7.87
N MET A 30 -2.54 -12.33 -7.84
CA MET A 30 -1.40 -12.81 -7.09
C MET A 30 -0.57 -13.77 -7.95
N ILE A 31 0.71 -13.47 -8.11
CA ILE A 31 1.68 -14.32 -8.79
C ILE A 31 2.48 -15.04 -7.71
N LEU A 32 2.40 -16.37 -7.70
CA LEU A 32 3.15 -17.21 -6.78
C LEU A 32 4.31 -17.89 -7.51
N ASN A 33 5.50 -17.83 -6.93
CA ASN A 33 6.67 -18.61 -7.30
C ASN A 33 7.17 -19.36 -6.06
N GLU A 34 8.06 -20.34 -6.23
CA GLU A 34 8.50 -21.23 -5.14
C GLU A 34 8.99 -20.49 -3.88
N SER A 35 9.74 -19.41 -4.06
CA SER A 35 10.32 -18.62 -2.96
C SER A 35 9.84 -17.16 -2.92
N SER A 36 8.93 -16.76 -3.81
CA SER A 36 8.47 -15.38 -3.91
C SER A 36 6.99 -15.28 -4.26
N ALA A 37 6.35 -14.19 -3.84
CA ALA A 37 4.99 -13.88 -4.24
C ALA A 37 4.86 -12.39 -4.56
N ILE A 38 4.05 -12.06 -5.55
CA ILE A 38 3.67 -10.68 -5.84
C ILE A 38 2.15 -10.58 -5.73
N ALA A 39 1.66 -9.73 -4.84
CA ALA A 39 0.24 -9.43 -4.70
C ALA A 39 -0.01 -7.99 -5.17
N MET A 40 -1.02 -7.83 -6.03
CA MET A 40 -1.36 -6.55 -6.65
C MET A 40 -2.86 -6.32 -6.59
N GLY A 41 -3.25 -5.08 -6.35
CA GLY A 41 -4.66 -4.74 -6.34
C GLY A 41 -4.88 -3.32 -5.93
N ASN A 42 -6.06 -3.07 -5.38
CA ASN A 42 -6.42 -1.79 -4.83
C ASN A 42 -6.68 -1.93 -3.35
N TYR A 43 -6.30 -0.93 -2.58
CA TYR A 43 -6.84 -0.77 -1.24
C TYR A 43 -7.61 0.53 -1.15
N PHE A 44 -8.54 0.58 -0.21
CA PHE A 44 -9.41 1.73 0.00
C PHE A 44 -9.25 2.18 1.43
N PHE A 45 -8.88 3.44 1.57
CA PHE A 45 -8.64 4.10 2.84
C PHE A 45 -9.86 4.95 3.18
N THR A 46 -10.46 4.71 4.34
CA THR A 46 -11.63 5.47 4.81
C THR A 46 -11.17 6.63 5.68
N SER A 47 -11.53 7.86 5.31
CA SER A 47 -11.25 9.05 6.12
C SER A 47 -12.15 9.10 7.36
N PRO A 48 -11.84 9.93 8.37
CA PRO A 48 -12.75 10.17 9.51
C PRO A 48 -14.15 10.63 9.12
N GLU A 49 -14.29 11.30 7.96
CA GLU A 49 -15.56 11.77 7.39
C GLU A 49 -16.31 10.66 6.62
N GLY A 50 -15.74 9.46 6.53
CA GLY A 50 -16.34 8.30 5.86
C GLY A 50 -16.09 8.22 4.35
N ASN A 51 -15.27 9.11 3.79
CA ASN A 51 -14.92 9.07 2.36
C ASN A 51 -13.88 7.99 2.09
N GLU A 52 -14.02 7.25 0.99
CA GLU A 52 -13.03 6.26 0.57
C GLU A 52 -12.09 6.81 -0.49
N VAL A 53 -10.78 6.65 -0.26
CA VAL A 53 -9.75 6.91 -1.27
C VAL A 53 -9.21 5.60 -1.79
N LYS A 54 -9.37 5.38 -3.10
CA LYS A 54 -8.80 4.23 -3.81
C LYS A 54 -7.33 4.49 -4.10
N VAL A 55 -6.51 3.48 -3.87
CA VAL A 55 -5.07 3.50 -4.16
C VAL A 55 -4.68 2.13 -4.70
N GLU A 56 -3.76 2.11 -5.65
CA GLU A 56 -3.16 0.90 -6.20
C GLU A 56 -1.99 0.45 -5.34
N PHE A 57 -1.85 -0.86 -5.13
CA PHE A 57 -0.76 -1.44 -4.37
C PHE A 57 -0.08 -2.58 -5.11
N THR A 58 1.21 -2.74 -4.81
CA THR A 58 2.00 -3.92 -5.15
C THR A 58 2.86 -4.30 -3.95
N PHE A 59 2.63 -5.50 -3.42
CA PHE A 59 3.48 -6.13 -2.42
C PHE A 59 4.27 -7.24 -3.05
N GLY A 60 5.59 -7.17 -2.93
CA GLY A 60 6.47 -8.31 -3.18
C GLY A 60 6.83 -8.98 -1.87
N TYR A 61 6.79 -10.31 -1.87
CA TYR A 61 7.16 -11.16 -0.77
C TYR A 61 8.27 -12.12 -1.16
N LEU A 62 9.16 -12.40 -0.22
CA LEU A 62 10.19 -13.45 -0.31
C LEU A 62 10.15 -14.32 0.94
N LEU A 63 10.49 -15.60 0.80
CA LEU A 63 10.81 -16.44 1.94
C LEU A 63 12.22 -16.12 2.45
N ASP A 64 12.36 -15.91 3.75
CA ASP A 64 13.69 -15.83 4.37
C ASP A 64 14.32 -17.22 4.55
N SER A 65 15.55 -17.26 5.07
CA SER A 65 16.27 -18.52 5.32
C SER A 65 15.59 -19.46 6.32
N THR A 66 14.61 -18.97 7.07
CA THR A 66 13.79 -19.75 8.01
C THR A 66 12.46 -20.19 7.41
N GLY A 67 12.19 -19.84 6.15
CA GLY A 67 10.91 -20.09 5.46
C GLY A 67 9.79 -19.13 5.87
N ALA A 68 10.10 -18.02 6.55
CA ALA A 68 9.11 -17.01 6.90
C ALA A 68 8.94 -16.00 5.76
N LEU A 69 7.69 -15.63 5.47
CA LEU A 69 7.36 -14.66 4.43
C LEU A 69 7.71 -13.23 4.88
N ARG A 70 8.48 -12.52 4.06
CA ARG A 70 8.93 -11.13 4.29
C ARG A 70 8.52 -10.24 3.14
N ILE A 71 8.09 -9.02 3.44
CA ILE A 71 7.84 -7.99 2.43
C ILE A 71 9.21 -7.43 2.01
N HIS A 72 9.56 -7.57 0.73
CA HIS A 72 10.79 -6.98 0.17
C HIS A 72 10.51 -5.80 -0.78
N LEU A 73 9.23 -5.61 -1.15
CA LEU A 73 8.76 -4.54 -2.02
C LEU A 73 7.40 -4.10 -1.52
N HIS A 74 7.24 -2.80 -1.34
CA HIS A 74 5.95 -2.16 -1.12
C HIS A 74 5.90 -0.91 -1.99
N HIS A 75 5.10 -0.97 -3.06
CA HIS A 75 4.85 0.16 -3.94
C HIS A 75 3.35 0.51 -3.89
N SER A 76 3.06 1.80 -3.77
CA SER A 76 1.69 2.30 -3.65
C SER A 76 1.55 3.62 -4.39
N SER A 77 0.50 3.74 -5.21
CA SER A 77 0.24 4.91 -6.06
C SER A 77 -1.23 5.32 -6.03
N LEU A 78 -1.46 6.63 -5.97
CA LEU A 78 -2.79 7.16 -6.21
C LEU A 78 -3.14 6.97 -7.70
N PRO A 79 -4.39 6.61 -8.03
CA PRO A 79 -4.82 6.51 -9.42
C PRO A 79 -4.58 7.85 -10.12
N ALA A 80 -4.07 7.80 -11.35
CA ALA A 80 -3.96 9.00 -12.16
C ALA A 80 -5.38 9.57 -12.40
N SER A 81 -5.59 10.84 -12.06
CA SER A 81 -6.83 11.53 -12.42
C SER A 81 -6.90 11.67 -13.93
N SER A 82 -7.81 10.94 -14.58
CA SER A 82 -8.19 11.21 -15.97
C SER A 82 -8.96 12.54 -15.99
N ASN A 83 -8.25 13.66 -16.11
CA ASN A 83 -8.86 14.89 -16.59
C ASN A 83 -9.13 14.69 -18.09
N SER A 84 -10.36 14.33 -18.44
CA SER A 84 -10.93 14.46 -19.78
C SER A 84 -11.80 15.70 -19.86
#